data_AF-A0A2V8X3B6-F1
#
_entry.id   AF-A0A2V8X3B6-F1
#
_cell.length_a   1.000
_cell.length_b   1.000
_cell.length_c   1.000
_cell.angle_alpha   90.00
_cell.angle_beta   90.00
_cell.angle_gamma   90.00
#
_symmetry.space_group_name_H-M   'P 1'
#
loop_
_entity.id
_entity.type
_entity.pdbx_description
1 polymer ?
#
loop_
_entity_poly.entity_id
_entity_poly.type
_entity_poly.pdbx_seq_one_letter_code
_entity_poly.pdbx_strand_id
1 'polypeptide(L)'
;MNKLRLEGRFAHLKPARLLLFVIAVLAGWLYPASLVAAATINYVQGNSAVPQTPQTTVNVTFTAAQAAGDLNVVVVGWNDTTATVSSVADKSGNTYTLAVGPTAFTGVLSQSIYYAK
;
A
#
# COMPACT_ATOMS: atom_id res chain seq x y z
N MET A 1 68.11 32.43 -10.58
CA MET A 1 67.23 32.15 -11.73
C MET A 1 66.14 31.20 -11.27
N ASN A 2 64.89 31.59 -11.52
CA ASN A 2 63.73 31.26 -10.71
C ASN A 2 62.98 30.01 -11.20
N LYS A 3 62.52 29.20 -10.22
CA LYS A 3 61.58 28.09 -10.36
C LYS A 3 60.20 28.58 -10.83
N LEU A 4 59.60 27.89 -11.80
CA LEU A 4 58.18 28.02 -12.12
C LEU A 4 57.40 26.80 -11.62
N ARG A 5 56.25 27.13 -11.03
CA ARG A 5 55.42 26.40 -10.10
C ARG A 5 54.22 25.80 -10.83
N LEU A 6 53.83 24.60 -10.41
CA LEU A 6 52.68 23.83 -10.88
C LEU A 6 51.38 24.57 -10.47
N GLU A 7 50.54 25.00 -11.40
CA GLU A 7 49.25 25.62 -11.09
C GLU A 7 48.10 24.98 -11.90
N GLY A 8 46.98 24.81 -11.21
CA GLY A 8 45.94 23.81 -11.47
C GLY A 8 45.05 24.04 -12.69
N ARG A 9 44.61 22.93 -13.29
CA ARG A 9 43.69 22.86 -14.44
C ARG A 9 42.22 23.12 -14.07
N PHE A 10 41.93 24.04 -13.15
CA PHE A 10 40.56 24.43 -12.80
C PHE A 10 40.07 25.69 -13.57
N ALA A 11 40.93 26.32 -14.36
CA ALA A 11 40.67 27.65 -14.94
C ALA A 11 39.95 27.66 -16.30
N HIS A 12 39.10 26.68 -16.64
CA HIS A 12 38.48 26.66 -17.99
C HIS A 12 36.97 26.38 -18.07
N LEU A 13 36.23 26.58 -16.97
CA LEU A 13 34.76 26.62 -17.03
C LEU A 13 34.31 28.05 -17.33
N LYS A 14 33.62 28.24 -18.47
CA LYS A 14 33.05 29.53 -18.87
C LYS A 14 32.02 30.01 -17.82
N PRO A 15 31.94 31.32 -17.51
CA PRO A 15 31.11 31.87 -16.44
C PRO A 15 29.61 31.49 -16.57
N ALA A 16 29.11 31.33 -17.80
CA ALA A 16 27.75 30.87 -18.07
C ALA A 16 27.45 29.44 -17.55
N ARG A 17 28.45 28.55 -17.51
CA ARG A 17 28.31 27.19 -16.96
C ARG A 17 28.29 27.22 -15.42
N LEU A 18 29.07 28.10 -14.80
CA LEU A 18 29.07 28.27 -13.34
C LEU A 18 27.74 28.84 -12.84
N LEU A 19 27.15 29.80 -13.57
CA LEU A 19 25.87 30.42 -13.24
C LEU A 19 24.70 29.40 -13.24
N LEU A 20 24.68 28.50 -14.24
CA LEU A 20 23.66 27.44 -14.33
C LEU A 20 23.76 26.42 -13.19
N PHE A 21 24.96 26.07 -12.74
CA PHE A 21 25.15 25.19 -11.57
C PHE A 21 24.70 25.86 -10.27
N VAL A 22 24.97 27.16 -10.08
CA VAL A 22 24.53 27.92 -8.90
C VAL A 22 23.00 28.01 -8.83
N ILE A 23 22.32 28.24 -9.96
CA ILE A 23 20.85 28.26 -10.02
C ILE A 23 20.24 26.89 -9.73
N ALA A 24 20.83 25.80 -10.24
CA ALA A 24 20.34 24.44 -9.97
C ALA A 24 20.51 24.02 -8.50
N VAL A 25 21.62 24.42 -7.86
CA VAL A 25 21.87 24.16 -6.43
C VAL A 25 20.95 25.01 -5.55
N LEU A 26 20.71 26.28 -5.89
CA LEU A 26 19.76 27.14 -5.19
C LEU A 26 18.32 26.64 -5.35
N ALA A 27 17.92 26.19 -6.55
CA ALA A 27 16.61 25.60 -6.77
C ALA A 27 16.41 24.35 -5.90
N GLY A 28 17.41 23.45 -5.85
CA GLY A 28 17.37 22.27 -4.98
C GLY A 28 17.35 22.57 -3.47
N TRP A 29 17.86 23.72 -3.03
CA TRP A 29 17.79 24.19 -1.64
C TRP A 29 16.48 24.93 -1.30
N LEU A 30 15.75 25.45 -2.29
CA LEU A 30 14.46 26.12 -2.10
C LEU A 30 13.24 25.19 -2.25
N TYR A 31 13.41 23.95 -2.71
CA TYR A 31 12.35 22.95 -2.63
C TYR A 31 12.41 22.27 -1.26
N PRO A 32 11.51 22.60 -0.31
CA PRO A 32 11.36 21.77 0.87
C PRO A 32 11.02 20.36 0.37
N ALA A 33 11.76 19.35 0.83
CA ALA A 33 11.31 17.98 0.69
C ALA A 33 9.98 17.88 1.43
N SER A 34 8.88 17.73 0.69
CA SER A 34 7.57 17.52 1.28
C SER A 34 7.63 16.24 2.09
N LEU A 35 7.64 16.36 3.42
CA LEU A 35 7.41 15.23 4.30
C LEU A 35 5.95 14.82 4.11
N VAL A 36 5.71 13.82 3.26
CA VAL A 36 4.40 13.19 3.16
C VAL A 36 4.19 12.46 4.47
N ALA A 37 3.37 13.03 5.35
CA ALA A 37 2.91 12.32 6.53
C ALA A 37 2.21 11.03 6.08
N ALA A 38 2.53 9.91 6.72
CA ALA A 38 1.80 8.67 6.45
C ALA A 38 0.31 8.93 6.66
N ALA A 39 -0.51 8.57 5.67
CA ALA A 39 -1.95 8.73 5.79
C ALA A 39 -2.43 7.93 7.00
N THR A 40 -3.21 8.57 7.87
CA THR A 40 -3.89 7.87 8.95
C THR A 40 -4.82 6.83 8.34
N ILE A 41 -4.75 5.59 8.83
CA ILE A 41 -5.71 4.56 8.44
C ILE A 41 -7.02 4.84 9.15
N ASN A 42 -8.06 5.10 8.37
CA ASN A 42 -9.41 5.34 8.85
C ASN A 42 -10.31 4.16 8.46
N TYR A 43 -11.17 3.74 9.40
CA TYR A 43 -12.23 2.78 9.09
C TYR A 43 -13.36 3.47 8.34
N VAL A 44 -13.71 2.95 7.16
CA VAL A 44 -14.74 3.53 6.29
C VAL A 44 -16.12 2.92 6.58
N GLN A 45 -16.23 1.59 6.53
CA GLN A 45 -17.49 0.86 6.67
C GLN A 45 -17.25 -0.62 6.97
N GLY A 46 -18.32 -1.33 7.36
CA GLY A 46 -18.31 -2.78 7.50
C GLY A 46 -19.70 -3.36 7.65
N ASN A 47 -19.86 -4.58 7.14
CA ASN A 47 -21.10 -5.33 7.05
C ASN A 47 -20.80 -6.81 7.30
N SER A 48 -21.82 -7.59 7.66
CA SER A 48 -21.67 -9.02 7.91
C SER A 48 -22.94 -9.80 7.53
N ALA A 49 -22.77 -11.10 7.33
CA ALA A 49 -23.85 -12.06 7.16
C ALA A 49 -23.53 -13.33 7.96
N VAL A 50 -24.54 -13.91 8.62
CA VAL A 50 -24.39 -15.12 9.45
C VAL A 50 -25.48 -16.14 9.08
N PRO A 51 -25.36 -16.82 7.91
CA PRO A 51 -26.35 -17.79 7.46
C PRO A 51 -26.55 -18.91 8.50
N GLN A 52 -27.81 -19.32 8.68
CA GLN A 52 -28.20 -20.40 9.61
C GLN A 52 -28.50 -21.72 8.89
N THR A 53 -28.28 -21.76 7.58
CA THR A 53 -28.37 -22.95 6.74
C THR A 53 -27.09 -23.09 5.93
N PRO A 54 -26.72 -24.30 5.46
CA PRO A 54 -25.55 -24.48 4.61
C PRO A 54 -25.63 -23.60 3.36
N GLN A 55 -24.58 -22.81 3.12
CA GLN A 55 -24.43 -21.98 1.93
C GLN A 55 -23.08 -22.27 1.28
N THR A 56 -23.05 -22.35 -0.05
CA THR A 56 -21.80 -22.41 -0.82
C THR A 56 -21.32 -21.01 -1.25
N THR A 57 -22.17 -20.00 -1.10
CA THR A 57 -21.85 -18.60 -1.40
C THR A 57 -22.55 -17.70 -0.39
N VAL A 58 -21.79 -16.77 0.19
CA VAL A 58 -22.31 -15.78 1.14
C VAL A 58 -22.02 -14.39 0.59
N ASN A 59 -23.07 -13.62 0.35
CA ASN A 59 -22.96 -12.26 -0.16
C ASN A 59 -23.03 -11.25 0.99
N VAL A 60 -22.09 -10.30 0.99
CA VAL A 60 -22.08 -9.15 1.91
C VAL A 60 -21.98 -7.88 1.08
N THR A 61 -22.84 -6.90 1.35
CA THR A 61 -22.94 -5.67 0.55
C THR A 61 -22.20 -4.52 1.23
N PHE A 62 -21.31 -3.84 0.50
CA PHE A 62 -20.82 -2.52 0.88
C PHE A 62 -21.94 -1.48 0.72
N THR A 63 -22.26 -0.75 1.78
CA THR A 63 -23.36 0.23 1.78
C THR A 63 -22.92 1.64 1.39
N ALA A 64 -21.63 1.95 1.55
CA ALA A 64 -21.01 3.19 1.10
C ALA A 64 -20.13 2.95 -0.14
N ALA A 65 -19.93 4.01 -0.93
CA ALA A 65 -19.02 3.97 -2.07
C ALA A 65 -17.58 3.75 -1.60
N GLN A 66 -16.82 2.97 -2.37
CA GLN A 66 -15.39 2.76 -2.18
C GLN A 66 -14.61 3.78 -3.01
N ALA A 67 -13.58 4.38 -2.43
CA ALA A 67 -12.71 5.34 -3.07
C ALA A 67 -11.33 4.74 -3.38
N ALA A 68 -10.58 5.38 -4.29
CA ALA A 68 -9.20 5.02 -4.53
C ALA A 68 -8.36 5.23 -3.26
N GLY A 69 -7.62 4.20 -2.86
CA GLY A 69 -6.84 4.19 -1.61
C GLY A 69 -7.53 3.43 -0.46
N ASP A 70 -8.81 3.09 -0.59
CA ASP A 70 -9.49 2.22 0.37
C ASP A 70 -8.98 0.78 0.26
N LEU A 71 -8.88 0.10 1.41
CA LEU A 71 -8.54 -1.32 1.49
C LEU A 71 -9.79 -2.12 1.89
N ASN A 72 -10.15 -3.11 1.07
CA ASN A 72 -11.17 -4.08 1.43
C ASN A 72 -10.55 -5.25 2.17
N VAL A 73 -11.14 -5.61 3.32
CA VAL A 73 -10.79 -6.80 4.10
C VAL A 73 -12.03 -7.65 4.29
N VAL A 74 -11.90 -8.96 4.11
CA VAL A 74 -12.98 -9.94 4.30
C VAL A 74 -12.53 -10.99 5.31
N VAL A 75 -13.34 -11.18 6.34
CA VAL A 75 -13.13 -12.23 7.35
C VAL A 75 -14.19 -13.30 7.14
N VAL A 76 -13.75 -14.54 6.91
CA VAL A 76 -14.64 -15.69 6.70
C VAL A 76 -14.46 -16.66 7.86
N GLY A 77 -15.56 -17.03 8.52
CA GLY A 77 -15.58 -17.98 9.63
C GLY A 77 -16.56 -19.12 9.40
N TRP A 78 -16.22 -20.30 9.94
CA TRP A 78 -17.01 -21.53 9.87
C TRP A 78 -17.09 -22.17 11.25
N ASN A 79 -18.19 -22.86 11.56
CA ASN A 79 -18.37 -23.58 12.83
C ASN A 79 -17.77 -25.00 12.81
N ASP A 80 -16.83 -25.26 11.90
CA ASP A 80 -16.07 -26.49 11.83
C ASP A 80 -14.60 -26.18 11.45
N THR A 81 -13.80 -27.23 11.28
CA THR A 81 -12.37 -27.11 10.94
C THR A 81 -12.00 -27.77 9.60
N THR A 82 -12.99 -28.19 8.82
CA THR A 82 -12.80 -28.90 7.55
C THR A 82 -13.28 -28.10 6.34
N ALA A 83 -14.14 -27.11 6.55
CA ALA A 83 -14.55 -26.17 5.51
C ALA A 83 -13.36 -25.37 4.97
N THR A 84 -13.39 -25.10 3.67
CA THR A 84 -12.38 -24.29 2.98
C THR A 84 -13.05 -23.20 2.16
N VAL A 85 -12.40 -22.03 2.09
CA VAL A 85 -12.83 -20.93 1.24
C VAL A 85 -12.24 -21.14 -0.15
N SER A 86 -13.08 -21.34 -1.16
CA SER A 86 -12.58 -21.55 -2.53
C SER A 86 -12.18 -20.26 -3.23
N SER A 87 -12.89 -19.15 -2.97
CA SER A 87 -12.55 -17.82 -3.51
C SER A 87 -13.21 -16.71 -2.71
N VAL A 88 -12.65 -15.51 -2.80
CA VAL A 88 -13.26 -14.26 -2.35
C VAL A 88 -13.12 -13.26 -3.49
N ALA A 89 -14.23 -12.64 -3.90
CA ALA A 89 -14.30 -11.70 -5.00
C ALA A 89 -15.40 -10.66 -4.72
N ASP A 90 -15.30 -9.51 -5.38
CA ASP A 90 -16.35 -8.49 -5.37
C ASP A 90 -16.83 -8.16 -6.79
N LYS A 91 -17.85 -7.30 -6.88
CA LYS A 91 -18.45 -6.89 -8.16
C LYS A 91 -17.55 -5.97 -8.99
N SER A 92 -16.50 -5.41 -8.39
CA SER A 92 -15.51 -4.57 -9.07
C SER A 92 -14.41 -5.42 -9.73
N GLY A 93 -14.46 -6.74 -9.57
CA GLY A 93 -13.47 -7.66 -10.13
C GLY A 93 -12.18 -7.74 -9.31
N ASN A 94 -12.20 -7.25 -8.07
CA ASN A 94 -11.01 -7.32 -7.22
C ASN A 94 -10.69 -8.77 -6.86
N THR A 95 -9.40 -9.10 -6.92
CA THR A 95 -8.90 -10.40 -6.48
C THR A 95 -8.43 -10.29 -5.02
N TYR A 96 -8.91 -11.20 -4.18
CA TYR A 96 -8.57 -11.21 -2.77
C TYR A 96 -7.47 -12.23 -2.46
N THR A 97 -6.47 -11.79 -1.70
CA THR A 97 -5.36 -12.61 -1.24
C THR A 97 -5.56 -12.99 0.23
N LEU A 98 -5.27 -14.25 0.57
CA LEU A 98 -5.27 -14.72 1.96
C LEU A 98 -4.15 -14.02 2.74
N ALA A 99 -4.51 -13.26 3.77
CA ALA A 99 -3.57 -12.66 4.71
C ALA A 99 -3.27 -13.57 5.89
N VAL A 100 -4.31 -14.20 6.47
CA VAL A 100 -4.20 -15.03 7.68
C VAL A 100 -5.14 -16.23 7.58
N GLY A 101 -4.67 -17.39 8.06
CA GLY A 101 -5.50 -18.57 8.30
C GLY A 101 -5.44 -19.63 7.20
N PRO A 102 -6.36 -20.63 7.22
CA PRO A 102 -7.40 -20.79 8.23
C PRO A 102 -6.79 -21.05 9.62
N THR A 103 -7.12 -20.20 10.58
CA THR A 103 -6.82 -20.41 11.99
C THR A 103 -7.93 -21.29 12.55
N ALA A 104 -7.61 -22.54 12.88
CA ALA A 104 -8.55 -23.51 13.41
C ALA A 104 -8.51 -23.54 14.94
N PHE A 105 -9.68 -23.45 15.56
CA PHE A 105 -9.90 -23.82 16.96
C PHE A 105 -10.62 -25.17 16.97
N THR A 106 -9.84 -26.23 17.23
CA THR A 106 -10.26 -27.63 17.07
C THR A 106 -11.59 -27.92 17.74
N GLY A 107 -12.53 -28.48 16.96
CA GLY A 107 -13.85 -28.87 17.45
C GLY A 107 -14.84 -27.71 17.64
N VAL A 108 -14.49 -26.49 17.23
CA VAL A 108 -15.33 -25.29 17.47
C VAL A 108 -15.52 -24.45 16.21
N LEU A 109 -14.43 -23.93 15.62
CA LEU A 109 -14.51 -23.03 14.47
C LEU A 109 -13.19 -22.92 13.72
N SER A 110 -13.25 -22.36 12.52
CA SER A 110 -12.09 -21.88 11.77
C SER A 110 -12.35 -20.50 11.20
N GLN A 111 -11.30 -19.70 11.02
CA GLN A 111 -11.40 -18.35 10.44
C GLN A 111 -10.24 -18.04 9.50
N SER A 112 -10.53 -17.33 8.40
CA SER A 112 -9.53 -16.80 7.46
C SER A 112 -9.77 -15.31 7.22
N ILE A 113 -8.70 -14.55 6.98
CA ILE A 113 -8.72 -13.12 6.67
C ILE A 113 -8.12 -12.91 5.29
N TYR A 114 -8.84 -12.19 4.43
CA TYR A 114 -8.45 -11.85 3.06
C TYR A 114 -8.42 -10.34 2.86
N TYR A 115 -7.63 -9.87 1.90
CA TYR A 115 -7.62 -8.47 1.47
C TYR A 115 -7.58 -8.35 -0.06
N ALA A 116 -8.17 -7.29 -0.61
CA ALA A 116 -8.10 -7.00 -2.04
C ALA A 116 -6.69 -6.55 -2.43
N LYS A 117 -6.13 -7.12 -3.51
CA LYS A 117 -4.79 -6.84 -4.02
C LYS A 117 -4.73 -5.68 -5.00
#